data_AF-A0A946M637-F1
#
_entry.id   AF-A0A946M637-F1
#
_cell.length_a   1.000
_cell.length_b   1.000
_cell.length_c   1.000
_cell.angle_alpha   90.00
_cell.angle_beta   90.00
_cell.angle_gamma   90.00
#
_symmetry.space_group_name_H-M   'P 1'
#
loop_
_entity.id
_entity.type
_entity.pdbx_description
1 polymer ?
#
loop_
_entity_poly.entity_id
_entity_poly.type
_entity_poly.pdbx_seq_one_letter_code
_entity_poly.pdbx_strand_id
1 'polypeptide(L)'
;MRTFNTADICDENDDVQIAEPIFKSFGENKKFHGRIRTVTAIEDNSYVKKLIEEKVDGDVMVIDGKGSTKCALLGDNLAMKAFENGWQGFVINGCIRDSDIINKISIGIKAINTVPIKSVKNNIGDYSKNLNFASVDFKEGEYIYSDSDGIIVLEKPLINDTEDINEGLVPFKIITFTKFY
;
A
#
# COMPACT_ATOMS: atom_id res chain seq x y z
N MET A 1 -19.02 0.08 3.49
CA MET A 1 -17.63 0.33 3.92
C MET A 1 -17.61 1.63 4.72
N ARG A 2 -17.42 1.55 6.04
CA ARG A 2 -17.31 2.74 6.90
C ARG A 2 -16.19 3.63 6.38
N THR A 3 -16.51 4.91 6.17
CA THR A 3 -15.52 5.92 5.79
C THR A 3 -14.70 6.23 7.05
N PHE A 4 -13.43 5.85 7.08
CA PHE A 4 -12.52 6.25 8.17
C PHE A 4 -11.97 7.66 7.91
N ASN A 5 -11.27 8.30 8.85
CA ASN A 5 -10.46 9.51 8.63
C ASN A 5 -9.30 9.46 9.62
N THR A 6 -8.06 9.64 9.14
CA THR A 6 -6.90 9.50 10.02
C THR A 6 -6.90 10.54 11.14
N ALA A 7 -7.37 11.77 10.89
CA ALA A 7 -7.48 12.80 11.92
C ALA A 7 -8.49 12.42 13.01
N ASP A 8 -9.69 11.98 12.61
CA ASP A 8 -10.74 11.56 13.56
C ASP A 8 -10.25 10.38 14.42
N ILE A 9 -9.52 9.43 13.82
CA ILE A 9 -8.94 8.29 14.57
C ILE A 9 -7.92 8.77 15.60
N CYS A 10 -7.07 9.73 15.26
CA CYS A 10 -6.10 10.32 16.19
C CYS A 10 -6.79 11.06 17.34
N ASP A 11 -7.91 11.74 17.08
CA ASP A 11 -8.68 12.43 18.14
C ASP A 11 -9.38 11.44 19.10
N GLU A 12 -9.76 10.27 18.60
CA GLU A 12 -10.48 9.23 19.36
C GLU A 12 -9.57 8.22 20.07
N ASN A 13 -8.27 8.15 19.73
CA ASN A 13 -7.34 7.12 20.22
C ASN A 13 -6.00 7.71 20.63
N ASP A 14 -5.61 7.49 21.89
CA ASP A 14 -4.33 7.96 22.43
C ASP A 14 -3.13 7.05 22.04
N ASP A 15 -3.39 5.82 21.61
CA ASP A 15 -2.36 4.79 21.32
C ASP A 15 -2.29 4.48 19.82
N VAL A 16 -1.89 5.49 19.05
CA VAL A 16 -1.72 5.40 17.60
C VAL A 16 -0.31 5.77 17.18
N GLN A 17 0.30 4.96 16.31
CA GLN A 17 1.56 5.32 15.69
C GLN A 17 1.29 6.19 14.46
N ILE A 18 1.91 7.36 14.39
CA ILE A 18 1.72 8.32 13.29
C ILE A 18 3.02 8.43 12.50
N ALA A 19 2.95 8.19 11.20
CA ALA A 19 4.13 8.30 10.34
C ALA A 19 4.50 9.76 10.09
N GLU A 20 5.80 10.04 10.06
CA GLU A 20 6.30 11.34 9.61
C GLU A 20 5.80 11.65 8.19
N PRO A 21 5.45 12.92 7.89
CA PRO A 21 4.82 13.33 6.63
C PRO A 21 5.84 13.45 5.48
N ILE A 22 6.66 12.41 5.27
CA ILE A 22 7.71 12.36 4.25
C ILE A 22 7.23 11.78 2.91
N PHE A 23 6.00 11.26 2.85
CA PHE A 23 5.48 10.52 1.71
C PHE A 23 4.64 11.39 0.78
N LYS A 24 4.87 11.25 -0.52
CA LYS A 24 3.97 11.70 -1.59
C LYS A 24 2.90 10.63 -1.86
N SER A 25 1.75 11.06 -2.36
CA SER A 25 0.65 10.18 -2.74
C SER A 25 0.64 9.90 -4.24
N PHE A 26 0.53 8.63 -4.60
CA PHE A 26 0.38 8.12 -5.96
C PHE A 26 -0.77 7.12 -6.03
N GLY A 27 -1.22 6.79 -7.25
CA GLY A 27 -2.38 5.95 -7.45
C GLY A 27 -3.69 6.76 -7.44
N GLU A 28 -4.75 6.18 -7.97
CA GLU A 28 -6.09 6.81 -7.99
C GLU A 28 -6.70 6.83 -6.59
N ASN A 29 -6.50 5.77 -5.79
CA ASN A 29 -7.05 5.68 -4.44
C ASN A 29 -6.22 6.51 -3.47
N LYS A 30 -6.67 7.72 -3.14
CA LYS A 30 -6.01 8.60 -2.16
C LYS A 30 -6.22 8.17 -0.71
N LYS A 31 -7.17 7.26 -0.49
CA LYS A 31 -7.58 6.75 0.80
C LYS A 31 -7.63 5.23 0.75
N PHE A 32 -6.87 4.58 1.61
CA PHE A 32 -6.75 3.13 1.65
C PHE A 32 -6.33 2.66 3.04
N HIS A 33 -6.65 1.41 3.35
CA HIS A 33 -6.26 0.76 4.58
C HIS A 33 -6.11 -0.74 4.33
N GLY A 34 -5.50 -1.45 5.28
CA GLY A 34 -5.41 -2.90 5.21
C GLY A 34 -4.44 -3.48 6.23
N ARG A 35 -4.38 -4.81 6.25
CA ARG A 35 -3.41 -5.54 7.06
C ARG A 35 -2.01 -5.42 6.45
N ILE A 36 -1.02 -5.18 7.30
CA ILE A 36 0.37 -4.94 6.91
C ILE A 36 1.06 -6.25 6.50
N ARG A 37 1.72 -6.20 5.34
CA ARG A 37 2.73 -7.17 4.87
C ARG A 37 4.07 -6.46 4.67
N THR A 38 5.13 -6.94 5.29
CA THR A 38 6.43 -6.26 5.36
C THR A 38 7.48 -6.89 4.45
N VAL A 39 8.28 -6.03 3.81
CA VAL A 39 9.44 -6.48 3.01
C VAL A 39 10.56 -5.44 3.04
N THR A 40 11.80 -5.93 3.15
CA THR A 40 13.01 -5.10 2.96
C THR A 40 13.49 -5.20 1.51
N ALA A 41 13.83 -4.05 0.91
CA ALA A 41 14.13 -3.95 -0.51
C ALA A 41 15.15 -2.83 -0.81
N ILE A 42 16.40 -3.05 -0.44
CA ILE A 42 17.47 -2.05 -0.64
C ILE A 42 17.98 -2.15 -2.08
N GLU A 43 17.50 -1.24 -2.93
CA GLU A 43 17.91 -1.11 -4.35
C GLU A 43 17.62 -2.37 -5.21
N ASP A 44 16.85 -3.31 -4.68
CA ASP A 44 16.41 -4.56 -5.30
C ASP A 44 14.95 -4.84 -4.95
N ASN A 45 14.09 -5.01 -5.96
CA ASN A 45 12.65 -5.26 -5.77
C ASN A 45 12.23 -6.71 -6.08
N SER A 46 13.18 -7.64 -6.07
CA SER A 46 12.93 -9.06 -6.37
C SER A 46 11.89 -9.66 -5.42
N TYR A 47 11.98 -9.36 -4.12
CA TYR A 47 11.04 -9.85 -3.11
C TYR A 47 9.70 -9.11 -3.11
N VAL A 48 9.70 -7.81 -3.43
CA VAL A 48 8.47 -7.04 -3.69
C VAL A 48 7.66 -7.70 -4.81
N LYS A 49 8.33 -8.00 -5.94
CA LYS A 49 7.68 -8.68 -7.07
C LYS A 49 7.09 -10.03 -6.66
N LYS A 50 7.83 -10.84 -5.89
CA LYS A 50 7.37 -12.16 -5.46
C LYS A 50 6.10 -12.09 -4.60
N LEU A 51 6.03 -11.16 -3.63
CA LEU A 51 4.83 -10.97 -2.82
C LEU A 51 3.64 -10.48 -3.65
N ILE A 52 3.87 -9.60 -4.63
CA ILE A 52 2.81 -9.10 -5.51
C ILE A 52 2.11 -10.25 -6.26
N GLU A 53 2.78 -11.38 -6.51
CA GLU A 53 2.15 -12.55 -7.15
C GLU A 53 1.13 -13.25 -6.25
N GLU A 54 1.18 -13.06 -4.92
CA GLU A 54 0.18 -13.58 -3.99
C GLU A 54 -1.17 -12.86 -4.21
N LYS A 55 -2.25 -13.64 -4.21
CA LYS A 55 -3.60 -13.09 -4.12
C LYS A 55 -3.93 -12.81 -2.67
N VAL A 56 -4.31 -11.58 -2.38
CA VAL A 56 -4.66 -11.11 -1.04
C VAL A 56 -6.07 -10.50 -1.06
N ASP A 57 -6.65 -10.33 0.12
CA ASP A 57 -7.95 -9.66 0.28
C ASP A 57 -7.75 -8.33 1.01
N GLY A 58 -7.18 -7.38 0.27
CA GLY A 58 -7.02 -6.02 0.72
C GLY A 58 -5.84 -5.72 1.66
N ASP A 59 -4.80 -6.56 1.66
CA ASP A 59 -3.54 -6.28 2.36
C ASP A 59 -2.85 -5.01 1.80
N VAL A 60 -2.02 -4.37 2.64
CA VAL A 60 -1.14 -3.26 2.29
C VAL A 60 0.31 -3.68 2.47
N MET A 61 1.13 -3.49 1.44
CA MET A 61 2.55 -3.82 1.49
C MET A 61 3.38 -2.63 1.99
N VAL A 62 4.15 -2.85 3.03
CA VAL A 62 5.12 -1.90 3.59
C VAL A 62 6.52 -2.31 3.14
N ILE A 63 7.18 -1.44 2.39
CA ILE A 63 8.47 -1.68 1.75
C ILE A 63 9.53 -0.78 2.37
N ASP A 64 10.53 -1.37 3.03
CA ASP A 64 11.69 -0.63 3.51
C ASP A 64 12.86 -0.68 2.52
N GLY A 65 13.01 0.39 1.73
CA GLY A 65 14.14 0.63 0.85
C GLY A 65 15.26 1.48 1.45
N LYS A 66 15.25 1.68 2.78
CA LYS A 66 16.16 2.56 3.52
C LYS A 66 16.19 3.99 3.00
N GLY A 67 15.06 4.47 2.46
CA GLY A 67 14.93 5.81 1.92
C GLY A 67 15.73 6.05 0.64
N SER A 68 16.22 5.00 -0.02
CA SER A 68 17.06 5.15 -1.21
C SER A 68 16.33 5.85 -2.35
N THR A 69 17.01 6.84 -2.92
CA THR A 69 16.55 7.61 -4.10
C THR A 69 17.30 7.21 -5.38
N LYS A 70 18.16 6.19 -5.32
CA LYS A 70 18.98 5.75 -6.46
C LYS A 70 18.21 4.95 -7.51
N CYS A 71 17.14 4.27 -7.11
CA CYS A 71 16.29 3.52 -8.03
C CYS A 71 14.87 3.36 -7.50
N ALA A 72 13.95 3.05 -8.41
CA ALA A 72 12.56 2.77 -8.12
C ALA A 72 12.35 1.32 -7.70
N LEU A 73 11.57 1.13 -6.63
CA LEU A 73 11.17 -0.19 -6.12
C LEU A 73 9.84 -0.67 -6.72
N LEU A 74 9.03 0.26 -7.24
CA LEU A 74 7.76 -0.02 -7.89
C LEU A 74 7.61 0.79 -9.19
N GLY A 75 7.02 0.16 -10.20
CA GLY A 75 6.60 0.78 -11.45
C GLY A 75 5.21 0.30 -11.87
N ASP A 76 4.70 0.83 -12.96
CA ASP A 76 3.34 0.62 -13.47
C ASP A 76 2.90 -0.86 -13.56
N ASN A 77 3.75 -1.72 -14.13
CA ASN A 77 3.45 -3.13 -14.36
C ASN A 77 3.24 -3.89 -13.04
N LEU A 78 4.06 -3.58 -12.03
CA LEU A 78 3.92 -4.20 -10.71
C LEU A 78 2.71 -3.63 -9.97
N ALA A 79 2.45 -2.33 -10.08
CA ALA A 79 1.28 -1.69 -9.47
C ALA A 79 -0.03 -2.26 -10.05
N MET A 80 -0.11 -2.43 -11.37
CA MET A 80 -1.27 -3.04 -12.03
C MET A 80 -1.46 -4.48 -11.57
N LYS A 81 -0.39 -5.27 -11.55
CA LYS A 81 -0.46 -6.67 -11.11
C LYS A 81 -0.91 -6.79 -9.66
N ALA A 82 -0.45 -5.89 -8.78
CA ALA A 82 -0.87 -5.85 -7.39
C ALA A 82 -2.36 -5.54 -7.25
N PHE A 83 -2.85 -4.54 -7.99
CA PHE A 83 -4.27 -4.24 -8.05
C PHE A 83 -5.11 -5.45 -8.50
N GLU A 84 -4.69 -6.12 -9.58
CA GLU A 84 -5.36 -7.34 -10.08
C GLU A 84 -5.35 -8.49 -9.06
N ASN A 85 -4.35 -8.54 -8.18
CA ASN A 85 -4.19 -9.55 -7.14
C ASN A 85 -4.80 -9.15 -5.78
N GLY A 86 -5.55 -8.04 -5.73
CA GLY A 86 -6.35 -7.65 -4.56
C GLY A 86 -5.62 -6.83 -3.51
N TRP A 87 -4.42 -6.34 -3.79
CA TRP A 87 -3.70 -5.43 -2.88
C TRP A 87 -4.41 -4.08 -2.80
N GLN A 88 -4.61 -3.56 -1.57
CA GLN A 88 -5.17 -2.21 -1.39
C GLN A 88 -4.14 -1.12 -1.64
N GLY A 89 -2.87 -1.38 -1.34
CA GLY A 89 -1.86 -0.36 -1.52
C GLY A 89 -0.46 -0.68 -1.05
N PHE A 90 0.37 0.35 -1.12
CA PHE A 90 1.78 0.32 -0.78
C PHE A 90 2.20 1.53 0.07
N VAL A 91 3.05 1.29 1.06
CA VAL A 91 3.84 2.33 1.74
C VAL A 91 5.32 2.03 1.53
N ILE A 92 6.03 2.94 0.89
CA ILE A 92 7.37 2.70 0.34
C ILE A 92 8.35 3.72 0.92
N ASN A 93 9.24 3.27 1.80
CA ASN A 93 10.42 4.01 2.24
C ASN A 93 11.48 3.98 1.12
N GLY A 94 11.18 4.64 0.00
CA GLY A 94 11.97 4.65 -1.22
C GLY A 94 11.22 5.33 -2.36
N CYS A 95 11.71 5.16 -3.59
CA CYS A 95 11.12 5.79 -4.77
C CYS A 95 10.31 4.83 -5.64
N ILE A 96 9.41 5.40 -6.44
CA ILE A 96 8.70 4.72 -7.54
C ILE A 96 9.07 5.32 -8.89
N ARG A 97 8.51 4.78 -9.96
CA ARG A 97 8.57 5.37 -11.31
C ARG A 97 7.24 5.17 -12.03
N ASP A 98 7.12 5.71 -13.25
CA ASP A 98 5.92 5.59 -14.09
C ASP A 98 4.67 6.20 -13.42
N SER A 99 4.88 7.27 -12.62
CA SER A 99 3.86 7.88 -11.77
C SER A 99 2.59 8.30 -12.51
N ASP A 100 2.72 8.78 -13.75
CA ASP A 100 1.58 9.24 -14.55
C ASP A 100 0.63 8.10 -14.93
N ILE A 101 1.16 6.90 -15.12
CA ILE A 101 0.37 5.69 -15.38
C ILE A 101 -0.18 5.15 -14.06
N ILE A 102 0.68 5.07 -13.04
CA ILE A 102 0.28 4.63 -11.69
C ILE A 102 -0.90 5.42 -11.15
N ASN A 103 -0.94 6.74 -11.37
CA ASN A 103 -2.02 7.61 -10.93
C ASN A 103 -3.40 7.33 -11.58
N LYS A 104 -3.47 6.38 -12.52
CA LYS A 104 -4.70 5.91 -13.17
C LYS A 104 -5.09 4.49 -12.74
N ILE A 105 -4.35 3.90 -11.81
CA ILE A 105 -4.62 2.56 -11.26
C ILE A 105 -5.33 2.74 -9.93
N SER A 106 -6.43 2.01 -9.72
CA SER A 106 -7.27 2.05 -8.50
C SER A 106 -6.61 1.35 -7.31
N ILE A 107 -5.42 1.82 -6.94
CA ILE A 107 -4.59 1.36 -5.83
C ILE A 107 -4.03 2.55 -5.06
N GLY A 108 -3.81 2.40 -3.75
CA GLY A 108 -3.25 3.46 -2.92
C GLY A 108 -1.73 3.34 -2.77
N ILE A 109 -0.98 4.42 -3.01
CA ILE A 109 0.48 4.38 -2.87
C ILE A 109 0.98 5.62 -2.13
N LYS A 110 1.82 5.38 -1.11
CA LYS A 110 2.62 6.39 -0.43
C LYS A 110 4.10 6.06 -0.64
N ALA A 111 4.87 6.99 -1.20
CA ALA A 111 6.30 6.80 -1.46
C ALA A 111 7.06 8.13 -1.29
N ILE A 112 8.36 8.07 -0.99
CA ILE A 112 9.16 9.28 -0.74
C ILE A 112 9.23 10.16 -2.00
N ASN A 113 9.54 9.58 -3.16
CA ASN A 113 9.66 10.33 -4.40
C ASN A 113 9.55 9.45 -5.65
N THR A 114 9.77 10.06 -6.82
CA THR A 114 9.93 9.36 -8.09
C THR A 114 11.40 9.37 -8.54
N VAL A 115 11.86 8.30 -9.17
CA VAL A 115 13.16 8.23 -9.87
C VAL A 115 13.04 7.33 -11.10
N PRO A 116 13.56 7.71 -12.29
CA PRO A 116 13.34 6.94 -13.51
C PRO A 116 14.12 5.61 -13.57
N ILE A 117 15.12 5.45 -12.71
CA ILE A 117 16.05 4.30 -12.72
C ILE A 117 15.35 3.07 -12.13
N LYS A 118 15.37 1.93 -12.83
CA LYS A 118 14.88 0.64 -12.30
C LYS A 118 15.88 0.04 -11.31
N SER A 119 15.39 -0.70 -10.32
CA SER A 119 16.22 -1.55 -9.46
C SER A 119 16.95 -2.66 -10.24
N VAL A 120 18.03 -3.16 -9.65
CA VAL A 120 18.75 -4.34 -10.16
C VAL A 120 18.31 -5.56 -9.36
N LYS A 121 18.01 -6.66 -10.07
CA LYS A 121 17.43 -7.86 -9.47
C LYS A 121 18.53 -8.87 -9.13
N ASN A 122 18.94 -8.87 -7.87
CA ASN A 122 19.94 -9.77 -7.31
C ASN A 122 19.36 -10.76 -6.29
N ASN A 123 18.03 -10.76 -6.10
CA ASN A 123 17.34 -11.50 -5.04
C ASN A 123 17.86 -11.16 -3.63
N ILE A 124 18.13 -9.89 -3.38
CA ILE A 124 18.53 -9.37 -2.08
C ILE A 124 17.29 -8.81 -1.38
N GLY A 125 17.13 -9.13 -0.10
CA GLY A 125 16.01 -8.70 0.74
C GLY A 125 15.56 -9.79 1.70
N ASP A 126 14.58 -9.46 2.54
CA ASP A 126 14.00 -10.36 3.54
C ASP A 126 12.53 -10.00 3.78
N TYR A 127 11.72 -11.02 4.11
CA TYR A 127 10.30 -10.90 4.42
C TYR A 127 10.07 -10.85 5.93
N SER A 128 8.89 -10.35 6.33
CA SER A 128 8.35 -10.56 7.68
C SER A 128 9.28 -10.08 8.80
N LYS A 129 9.93 -8.94 8.58
CA LYS A 129 10.71 -8.24 9.60
C LYS A 129 9.94 -7.04 10.07
N ASN A 130 9.99 -6.76 11.37
CA ASN A 130 9.61 -5.46 11.90
C ASN A 130 10.44 -4.39 11.15
N LEU A 131 9.74 -3.44 10.53
CA LEU A 131 10.36 -2.32 9.82
C LEU A 131 10.22 -1.08 10.69
N ASN A 132 11.29 -0.28 10.78
CA ASN A 132 11.29 0.97 11.52
C ASN A 132 11.73 2.10 10.58
N PHE A 133 10.81 3.01 10.30
CA PHE A 133 11.06 4.24 9.54
C PHE A 133 9.91 5.24 9.73
N ALA A 134 10.14 6.51 9.40
CA ALA A 134 9.16 7.58 9.57
C ALA A 134 8.55 7.62 10.98
N SER A 135 9.36 7.33 12.00
CA SER A 135 8.95 7.26 13.42
C SER A 135 7.86 6.24 13.75
N VAL A 136 7.71 5.18 12.93
CA VAL A 136 6.75 4.08 13.12
C VAL A 136 7.44 2.73 13.05
N ASP A 137 7.04 1.82 13.94
CA ASP A 137 7.31 0.40 13.87
C ASP A 137 6.17 -0.30 13.12
N PHE A 138 6.45 -0.75 11.90
CA PHE A 138 5.51 -1.54 11.09
C PHE A 138 5.75 -3.02 11.34
N LYS A 139 4.74 -3.72 11.86
CA LYS A 139 4.80 -5.17 12.07
C LYS A 139 3.80 -5.91 11.21
N GLU A 140 4.16 -7.14 10.83
CA GLU A 140 3.27 -8.02 10.06
C GLU A 140 1.96 -8.26 10.83
N GLY A 141 0.82 -8.12 10.16
CA GLY A 141 -0.49 -8.38 10.76
C GLY A 141 -1.13 -7.20 11.49
N GLU A 142 -0.39 -6.14 11.78
CA GLU A 142 -0.94 -4.86 12.23
C GLU A 142 -1.68 -4.16 11.08
N TYR A 143 -2.36 -3.04 11.35
CA TYR A 143 -3.22 -2.38 10.39
C TYR A 143 -2.75 -0.97 10.09
N ILE A 144 -2.78 -0.61 8.82
CA ILE A 144 -2.41 0.72 8.34
C ILE A 144 -3.64 1.43 7.76
N TYR A 145 -3.75 2.72 8.06
CA TYR A 145 -4.78 3.60 7.51
C TYR A 145 -4.08 4.83 6.93
N SER A 146 -4.43 5.16 5.70
CA SER A 146 -3.81 6.27 4.96
C SER A 146 -4.87 7.07 4.23
N ASP A 147 -4.81 8.38 4.36
CA ASP A 147 -5.57 9.34 3.53
C ASP A 147 -4.70 10.53 3.13
N SER A 148 -5.31 11.69 2.86
CA SER A 148 -4.60 12.91 2.48
C SER A 148 -3.71 13.45 3.60
N ASP A 149 -4.08 13.22 4.86
CA ASP A 149 -3.50 13.94 6.00
C ASP A 149 -2.30 13.18 6.55
N GLY A 150 -2.35 11.84 6.52
CA GLY A 150 -1.25 11.05 7.04
C GLY A 150 -1.38 9.56 6.84
N ILE A 151 -0.50 8.85 7.53
CA ILE A 151 -0.49 7.41 7.68
C ILE A 151 -0.46 7.14 9.17
N ILE A 152 -1.36 6.27 9.63
CA ILE A 152 -1.36 5.78 11.00
C ILE A 152 -1.30 4.26 11.01
N VAL A 153 -0.75 3.70 12.09
CA VAL A 153 -0.67 2.26 12.32
C VAL A 153 -1.29 1.91 13.68
N LEU A 154 -2.09 0.85 13.67
CA LEU A 154 -2.79 0.31 14.83
C LEU A 154 -2.47 -1.18 14.99
N GLU A 155 -2.39 -1.66 16.22
CA GLU A 155 -2.17 -3.10 16.49
C GLU A 155 -3.35 -3.96 16.01
N LYS A 156 -4.57 -3.42 16.11
CA LYS A 156 -5.83 -4.09 15.78
C LYS A 156 -6.61 -3.27 14.75
N PRO A 157 -7.46 -3.91 13.94
CA PRO A 157 -8.29 -3.16 13.01
C PRO A 157 -9.32 -2.34 13.79
N LEU A 158 -9.68 -1.17 13.26
CA LEU A 158 -10.80 -0.36 13.75
C LEU A 158 -12.15 -1.05 13.55
N ILE A 159 -12.20 -2.04 12.67
CA ILE A 159 -13.39 -2.80 12.30
C ILE A 159 -13.13 -4.26 12.65
N ASN A 160 -13.96 -4.87 13.50
CA ASN A 160 -14.05 -6.33 13.53
C ASN A 160 -14.72 -6.75 12.22
N ASP A 161 -14.02 -7.47 11.34
CA ASP A 161 -14.50 -7.95 10.04
C ASP A 161 -15.76 -8.87 10.12
N THR A 162 -16.37 -9.03 11.29
CA THR A 162 -17.49 -9.94 11.55
C THR A 162 -18.88 -9.28 11.53
N GLU A 163 -19.03 -7.95 11.43
CA GLU A 163 -20.36 -7.31 11.50
C GLU A 163 -20.96 -6.84 10.17
N ASP A 164 -20.23 -6.88 9.04
CA ASP A 164 -20.72 -6.34 7.75
C ASP A 164 -21.38 -7.38 6.81
N ILE A 165 -21.81 -8.56 7.29
CA ILE A 165 -22.53 -9.54 6.43
C ILE A 165 -24.02 -9.16 6.23
N ASN A 166 -24.55 -8.14 6.90
CA ASN A 166 -25.95 -7.75 6.72
C ASN A 166 -26.13 -6.24 6.56
N GLU A 167 -25.70 -5.68 5.42
CA GLU A 167 -26.46 -4.60 4.78
C GLU A 167 -26.00 -4.40 3.33
N GLY A 168 -26.83 -4.87 2.38
CA GLY A 168 -26.85 -4.33 1.01
C GLY A 168 -25.85 -4.93 0.02
N LEU A 169 -26.10 -6.17 -0.42
CA LEU A 169 -25.65 -6.63 -1.72
C LEU A 169 -26.17 -5.67 -2.81
N VAL A 170 -25.30 -4.82 -3.35
CA VAL A 170 -25.51 -4.16 -4.65
C VAL A 170 -24.73 -4.98 -5.68
N PRO A 171 -25.39 -5.60 -6.68
CA PRO A 171 -24.71 -6.53 -7.57
C PRO A 171 -23.70 -5.80 -8.46
N PHE A 172 -22.49 -6.33 -8.53
CA PHE A 172 -21.46 -5.98 -9.52
C PHE A 172 -22.08 -5.97 -10.92
N LYS A 173 -22.11 -4.80 -11.57
CA LYS A 173 -22.51 -4.67 -12.97
C LYS A 173 -21.29 -5.03 -13.83
N ILE A 174 -21.27 -6.25 -14.36
CA ILE A 174 -20.32 -6.69 -15.38
C ILE A 174 -20.55 -5.81 -16.62
N ILE A 175 -19.60 -4.93 -16.96
CA ILE A 175 -19.61 -4.20 -18.23
C ILE A 175 -19.01 -5.13 -19.28
N THR A 176 -19.88 -5.81 -20.03
CA THR A 176 -19.48 -6.56 -21.21
C THR A 176 -19.26 -5.58 -22.37
N PHE A 177 -18.02 -5.43 -22.84
CA PHE A 177 -17.75 -4.74 -24.10
C PHE A 177 -18.15 -5.63 -25.27
N THR A 178 -19.26 -5.33 -25.93
CA THR A 178 -19.60 -5.91 -27.23
C THR A 178 -18.84 -5.14 -28.31
N LYS A 179 -17.90 -5.81 -28.99
CA LYS A 179 -17.33 -5.32 -30.25
C LYS A 179 -18.45 -5.30 -31.31
N PHE A 180 -18.68 -4.15 -31.92
CA PHE A 180 -19.37 -4.07 -33.21
C PHE A 180 -18.32 -4.24 -34.31
N TYR A 181 -18.68 -5.06 -35.31
CA TYR A 181 -17.84 -5.49 -36.44
C TYR A 181 -17.31 -4.33 -37.29
#